data_AF-A0A3D4DPV0-F1
#
_entry.id   AF-A0A3D4DPV0-F1
#
_cell.length_a   1.000
_cell.length_b   1.000
_cell.length_c   1.000
_cell.angle_alpha   90.00
_cell.angle_beta   90.00
_cell.angle_gamma   90.00
#
_symmetry.space_group_name_H-M   'P 1'
#
loop_
_entity.id
_entity.type
_entity.pdbx_description
1 polymer ?
#
loop_
_entity_poly.entity_id
_entity_poly.type
_entity_poly.pdbx_seq_one_letter_code
_entity_poly.pdbx_strand_id
1 'polypeptide(L)'
;ILFKCFFDGVCDPDRMKCEASGLDVRFKVDTETNAVERLGGDPTSAFSLILGDRALTVLEVPFSGGTVTTTIPTGGGWSVHSDNGFNGADIAPKQYFGECTGV
;
A
#
# COMPACT_ATOMS: atom_id res chain seq x y z
N ILE A 1 -4.89 -3.46 -14.83
CA ILE A 1 -5.91 -3.54 -13.76
C ILE A 1 -5.80 -2.28 -12.90
N LEU A 2 -6.92 -1.63 -12.60
CA LEU A 2 -6.96 -0.50 -11.67
C LEU A 2 -7.47 -0.98 -10.31
N PHE A 3 -6.62 -0.95 -9.30
CA PHE A 3 -7.02 -1.19 -7.91
C PHE A 3 -7.37 0.14 -7.24
N LYS A 4 -8.57 0.22 -6.68
CA LYS A 4 -9.01 1.30 -5.80
C LYS A 4 -9.13 0.76 -4.39
N CYS A 5 -8.30 1.25 -3.48
CA CYS A 5 -8.20 0.80 -2.11
C CYS A 5 -8.65 1.89 -1.15
N PHE A 6 -9.53 1.54 -0.23
CA PHE A 6 -9.95 2.41 0.86
C PHE A 6 -9.67 1.72 2.19
N PHE A 7 -8.78 2.33 2.98
CA PHE A 7 -8.39 1.85 4.30
C PHE A 7 -9.02 2.73 5.37
N ASP A 8 -10.06 2.21 6.01
CA ASP A 8 -10.83 2.91 7.02
C ASP A 8 -10.17 2.82 8.40
N GLY A 9 -9.38 1.79 8.67
CA GLY A 9 -8.61 1.64 9.90
C GLY A 9 -7.11 1.84 9.71
N VAL A 10 -6.46 2.44 10.71
CA VAL A 10 -4.99 2.46 10.87
C VAL A 10 -4.64 2.09 12.30
N CYS A 11 -3.63 1.24 12.47
CA CYS A 11 -3.01 0.95 13.76
C CYS A 11 -1.59 1.51 13.77
N ASP A 12 -1.30 2.30 14.80
CA ASP A 12 0.04 2.80 15.12
C ASP A 12 0.69 1.80 16.10
N PRO A 13 1.77 1.10 15.71
CA PRO A 13 2.45 0.14 16.57
C PRO A 13 3.06 0.78 17.82
N ASP A 14 3.55 2.01 17.73
CA ASP A 14 4.22 2.71 18.82
C ASP A 14 3.21 3.11 19.90
N ARG A 15 1.97 3.40 19.49
CA ARG A 15 0.88 3.76 20.40
C ARG A 15 0.01 2.57 20.82
N MET A 16 0.19 1.40 20.19
CA MET A 16 -0.69 0.22 20.32
C MET A 16 -2.17 0.58 20.22
N LYS A 17 -2.52 1.49 19.30
CA LYS A 17 -3.89 2.00 19.13
C LYS A 17 -4.28 1.99 17.68
N CYS A 18 -5.56 1.69 17.45
CA CYS A 18 -6.17 1.75 16.13
C CYS A 18 -7.23 2.84 16.10
N GLU A 19 -7.27 3.57 14.99
CA GLU A 19 -8.18 4.68 14.77
C GLU A 19 -8.66 4.73 13.31
N ALA A 20 -9.61 5.61 13.03
CA ALA A 20 -10.10 5.81 11.68
C ALA A 20 -9.05 6.55 10.83
N SER A 21 -8.79 6.07 9.62
CA SER A 21 -7.82 6.66 8.68
C SER A 21 -8.46 7.34 7.48
N GLY A 22 -9.40 6.66 6.81
CA GLY A 22 -9.98 7.12 5.54
C GLY A 22 -8.97 7.26 4.38
N LEU A 23 -7.91 6.44 4.36
CA LEU A 23 -6.86 6.50 3.35
C LEU A 23 -7.36 5.91 2.00
N ASP A 24 -7.39 6.72 0.94
CA ASP A 24 -7.68 6.29 -0.44
C ASP A 24 -6.36 6.15 -1.22
N VAL A 25 -6.05 4.93 -1.67
CA VAL A 25 -4.87 4.63 -2.48
C VAL A 25 -5.29 3.94 -3.76
N ARG A 26 -4.66 4.29 -4.88
CA ARG A 26 -5.00 3.73 -6.19
C ARG A 26 -3.76 3.27 -6.91
N PHE A 27 -3.82 2.06 -7.46
CA PHE A 27 -2.72 1.45 -8.18
C PHE A 27 -3.16 1.07 -9.59
N LYS A 28 -2.36 1.46 -10.57
CA LYS A 28 -2.43 0.95 -11.92
C LYS A 28 -1.41 -0.17 -12.06
N VAL A 29 -1.89 -1.39 -12.22
CA VAL A 29 -1.08 -2.62 -12.28
C VAL A 29 -1.13 -3.21 -13.69
N ASP A 30 0.03 -3.52 -14.23
CA ASP A 30 0.20 -4.32 -15.45
C ASP A 30 0.93 -5.61 -15.09
N THR A 31 0.18 -6.71 -15.09
CA THR A 31 0.68 -8.04 -14.74
C THR A 31 1.45 -8.70 -15.87
N GLU A 32 1.34 -8.22 -17.12
CA GLU A 32 2.08 -8.76 -18.26
C GLU A 32 3.52 -8.25 -18.25
N THR A 33 3.69 -6.96 -17.95
CA THR A 33 5.01 -6.31 -17.85
C THR A 33 5.58 -6.28 -16.43
N ASN A 34 4.83 -6.80 -15.46
CA ASN A 34 5.14 -6.75 -14.04
C ASN A 34 5.40 -5.31 -13.53
N ALA A 35 4.64 -4.35 -14.04
CA ALA A 35 4.75 -2.94 -13.73
C ALA A 35 3.60 -2.47 -12.82
N VAL A 36 3.89 -1.51 -11.95
CA VAL A 36 2.89 -0.87 -11.11
C VAL A 36 3.20 0.61 -10.90
N GLU A 37 2.15 1.41 -10.90
CA GLU A 37 2.17 2.85 -10.64
C GLU A 37 1.14 3.19 -9.57
N ARG A 38 1.50 4.05 -8.62
CA ARG A 38 0.56 4.64 -7.66
C ARG A 38 0.02 5.97 -8.21
N LEU A 39 -1.29 6.08 -8.36
CA LEU A 39 -1.92 7.31 -8.81
C LEU A 39 -1.97 8.32 -7.66
N GLY A 40 -1.38 9.50 -7.86
CA GLY A 40 -1.28 10.54 -6.83
C GLY A 40 -0.26 10.23 -5.72
N GLY A 41 0.69 9.31 -5.97
CA GLY A 41 1.81 9.01 -5.07
C GLY A 41 3.03 9.91 -5.30
N ASP A 42 4.12 9.63 -4.57
CA ASP A 42 5.40 10.31 -4.73
C ASP A 42 6.09 9.84 -6.04
N PRO A 43 6.42 10.74 -6.97
CA PRO A 43 7.07 10.38 -8.23
C PRO A 43 8.52 9.88 -8.05
N THR A 44 9.12 10.09 -6.89
CA THR A 44 10.50 9.64 -6.57
C THR A 44 10.54 8.24 -5.97
N SER A 45 9.37 7.67 -5.63
CA SER A 45 9.28 6.30 -5.15
C SER A 45 9.62 5.31 -6.28
N ALA A 46 10.43 4.30 -5.95
CA ALA A 46 10.59 3.12 -6.78
C ALA A 46 9.47 2.12 -6.47
N PHE A 47 8.93 1.49 -7.51
CA PHE A 47 7.82 0.54 -7.37
C PHE A 47 8.22 -0.84 -7.89
N SER A 48 7.70 -1.87 -7.24
CA SER A 48 7.84 -3.26 -7.65
C SER A 48 6.56 -4.03 -7.41
N LEU A 49 6.23 -4.92 -8.33
CA LEU A 49 5.08 -5.78 -8.24
C LEU A 49 5.53 -7.21 -7.93
N ILE A 50 4.95 -7.78 -6.88
CA ILE A 50 5.15 -9.17 -6.47
C ILE A 50 3.85 -9.90 -6.75
N LEU A 51 3.90 -10.86 -7.68
CA LEU A 51 2.73 -11.64 -8.09
C LEU A 51 2.75 -13.01 -7.39
N GLY A 52 1.64 -13.36 -6.75
CA GLY A 52 1.37 -14.70 -6.25
C GLY A 52 0.01 -15.21 -6.73
N ASP A 53 -0.28 -16.48 -6.45
CA ASP A 53 -1.49 -17.14 -6.99
C ASP A 53 -2.80 -16.57 -6.41
N ARG A 54 -2.77 -16.02 -5.19
CA ARG A 54 -3.97 -15.56 -4.46
C ARG A 54 -4.01 -14.06 -4.21
N ALA A 55 -2.88 -13.40 -4.36
CA ALA A 55 -2.73 -11.98 -4.09
C ALA A 55 -1.56 -11.43 -4.88
N LEU A 56 -1.59 -10.11 -5.08
CA LEU A 56 -0.43 -9.34 -5.50
C LEU A 56 -0.03 -8.40 -4.38
N THR A 57 1.26 -8.08 -4.32
CA THR A 57 1.79 -7.08 -3.41
C THR A 57 2.50 -6.00 -4.21
N VAL A 58 2.09 -4.75 -3.98
CA VAL A 58 2.81 -3.57 -4.43
C VAL A 58 3.83 -3.21 -3.37
N LEU A 59 5.11 -3.23 -3.72
CA LEU A 59 6.19 -2.69 -2.91
C LEU A 59 6.55 -1.31 -3.46
N GLU A 60 6.38 -0.29 -2.63
CA GLU A 60 6.82 1.08 -2.85
C GLU A 60 8.03 1.35 -1.95
N VAL A 61 9.09 1.91 -2.53
CA VAL A 61 10.33 2.29 -1.84
C VAL A 61 10.55 3.79 -2.07
N PRO A 62 10.13 4.66 -1.14
CA PRO A 62 10.39 6.08 -1.21
C PRO A 62 11.89 6.39 -1.19
N PHE A 63 12.28 7.59 -1.64
CA PHE A 63 13.70 7.99 -1.67
C PHE A 63 14.40 7.94 -0.30
N SER A 64 13.62 8.02 0.79
CA SER A 64 14.12 7.93 2.17
C SER A 64 14.63 6.54 2.54
N GLY A 65 14.38 5.51 1.73
CA GLY A 65 14.73 4.11 2.01
C GLY A 65 13.72 3.39 2.91
N GLY A 66 12.60 4.04 3.28
CA GLY A 66 11.46 3.37 3.89
C GLY A 66 10.81 2.36 2.93
N THR A 67 9.86 1.58 3.43
CA THR A 67 9.13 0.62 2.60
C THR A 67 7.65 0.71 2.86
N VAL A 68 6.86 0.78 1.80
CA VAL A 68 5.41 0.71 1.86
C VAL A 68 4.94 -0.50 1.07
N THR A 69 4.14 -1.36 1.68
CA THR A 69 3.61 -2.56 1.02
C THR A 69 2.10 -2.55 1.02
N THR A 70 1.48 -2.77 -0.13
CA THR A 70 0.04 -3.01 -0.25
C THR A 70 -0.20 -4.40 -0.77
N THR A 71 -0.81 -5.26 0.03
CA THR A 71 -1.17 -6.62 -0.39
C THR A 71 -2.67 -6.68 -0.68
N ILE A 72 -2.99 -7.09 -1.90
CA ILE A 72 -4.34 -7.07 -2.48
C ILE A 72 -4.68 -8.47 -3.00
N PRO A 73 -5.80 -9.09 -2.60
CA PRO A 73 -6.24 -10.34 -3.20
C PRO A 73 -6.52 -10.16 -4.70
N THR A 74 -6.26 -11.17 -5.53
CA THR A 74 -6.33 -11.03 -7.01
C THR A 74 -7.72 -10.65 -7.54
N GLY A 75 -8.78 -10.88 -6.76
CA GLY A 75 -10.16 -10.46 -7.06
C GLY A 75 -10.64 -9.20 -6.32
N GLY A 76 -9.74 -8.53 -5.58
CA GLY A 76 -10.11 -7.52 -4.58
C GLY A 76 -10.63 -8.13 -3.27
N GLY A 77 -11.07 -7.26 -2.37
CA GLY A 77 -11.54 -7.58 -1.02
C GLY A 77 -10.61 -7.06 0.06
N TRP A 78 -10.69 -7.68 1.23
CA TRP A 78 -9.91 -7.31 2.41
C TRP A 78 -8.41 -7.27 2.09
N SER A 79 -7.80 -6.13 2.34
CA SER A 79 -6.43 -5.79 1.94
C SER A 79 -5.71 -5.08 3.08
N VAL A 80 -4.38 -5.11 3.03
CA VAL A 80 -3.53 -4.47 4.06
C VAL A 80 -2.53 -3.56 3.36
N HIS A 81 -2.38 -2.36 3.91
CA HIS A 81 -1.37 -1.39 3.49
C HIS A 81 -0.47 -1.09 4.69
N SER A 82 0.82 -1.38 4.59
CA SER A 82 1.78 -1.23 5.69
C SER A 82 2.86 -0.24 5.29
N ASP A 83 3.06 0.77 6.10
CA ASP A 83 4.06 1.81 5.90
C ASP A 83 5.14 1.66 6.98
N ASN A 84 6.37 1.40 6.57
CA ASN A 84 7.56 1.46 7.41
C ASN A 84 8.37 2.69 7.00
N GLY A 85 7.79 3.86 7.25
CA GLY A 85 8.28 5.15 6.79
C GLY A 85 8.90 5.99 7.89
N PHE A 86 9.21 7.24 7.52
CA PHE A 86 9.80 8.24 8.41
C PHE A 86 8.94 9.50 8.44
N ASN A 87 8.83 10.12 9.62
CA ASN A 87 8.29 11.46 9.81
C ASN A 87 9.42 12.38 10.30
N GLY A 88 10.10 13.04 9.38
CA GLY A 88 11.33 13.77 9.70
C GLY A 88 12.47 12.80 10.02
N ALA A 89 13.01 12.86 11.24
CA ALA A 89 14.09 11.99 11.69
C ALA A 89 13.60 10.70 12.38
N ASP A 90 12.31 10.63 12.70
CA ASP A 90 11.74 9.53 13.46
C ASP A 90 11.12 8.48 12.55
N ILE A 91 11.32 7.21 12.89
CA ILE A 91 10.57 6.11 12.26
C ILE A 91 9.10 6.22 12.67
N ALA A 92 8.19 6.03 11.73
CA ALA A 92 6.75 6.19 11.94
C ALA A 92 5.99 5.06 11.26
N PRO A 93 6.04 3.83 11.81
CA PRO A 93 5.39 2.69 11.21
C PRO A 93 3.87 2.79 11.36
N LYS A 94 3.13 2.35 10.33
CA LYS A 94 1.66 2.33 10.34
C LYS A 94 1.14 1.12 9.60
N GLN A 95 0.07 0.53 10.13
CA GLN A 95 -0.63 -0.57 9.47
C GLN A 95 -2.08 -0.20 9.21
N TYR A 96 -2.45 -0.15 7.95
CA TYR A 96 -3.75 0.22 7.46
C TYR A 96 -4.53 -1.03 7.01
N PHE A 97 -5.82 -1.03 7.31
CA PHE A 97 -6.74 -2.14 7.06
C PHE A 97 -7.99 -1.62 6.35
N GLY A 98 -8.51 -2.40 5.42
CA GLY A 98 -9.68 -2.03 4.63
C GLY A 98 -9.82 -2.90 3.39
N GLU A 99 -10.37 -2.33 2.32
CA GLU A 99 -10.73 -3.09 1.12
C GLU A 99 -10.19 -2.46 -0.16
N CYS A 100 -9.84 -3.32 -1.11
CA CYS A 100 -9.48 -2.94 -2.47
C CYS A 100 -10.44 -3.55 -3.48
N THR A 101 -10.78 -2.80 -4.51
CA THR A 101 -11.58 -3.29 -5.65
C THR A 101 -10.76 -3.21 -6.93
N GLY A 102 -10.67 -4.32 -7.66
CA GLY A 102 -10.04 -4.37 -8.97
C GLY A 102 -11.06 -4.08 -10.07
N VAL A 103 -10.76 -3.12 -10.95
CA VAL A 103 -11.60 -2.71 -12.09
C VAL A 103 -10.78 -2.68 -13.37
#